data_AF-A0A838QXY8-F1
#
_entry.id   AF-A0A838QXY8-F1
#
_cell.length_a   1.000
_cell.length_b   1.000
_cell.length_c   1.000
_cell.angle_alpha   90.00
_cell.angle_beta   90.00
_cell.angle_gamma   90.00
#
_symmetry.space_group_name_H-M   'P 1'
#
loop_
_entity.id
_entity.type
_entity.pdbx_description
1 polymer ?
#
loop_
_entity_poly.entity_id
_entity_poly.type
_entity_poly.pdbx_seq_one_letter_code
_entity_poly.pdbx_strand_id
1 'polypeptide(L)'
;FTELAFSPYAISFLSDDIIRLRYVEIAGELRNVLMVVKMRGGKHSKEIREYEITSDGLHVGDRLTGYTGLITGVPKPLTPQAGDGEKAVAAEVHKK
;
A
#
# COMPACT_ATOMS: atom_id res chain seq x y z
N PHE A 1 -0.38 17.56 -4.33
CA PHE A 1 -1.05 16.54 -3.49
C PHE A 1 -0.22 15.25 -3.33
N THR A 2 1.11 15.33 -3.31
CA THR A 2 2.00 14.16 -3.20
C THR A 2 2.44 13.86 -1.77
N GLU A 3 2.30 14.82 -0.85
CA GLU A 3 2.69 14.64 0.54
C GLU A 3 1.61 13.97 1.38
N LEU A 4 2.08 13.11 2.28
CA LEU A 4 1.28 12.50 3.32
C LEU A 4 1.32 13.37 4.58
N ALA A 5 0.69 14.54 4.52
CA ALA A 5 0.55 15.40 5.68
C ALA A 5 -0.65 14.91 6.52
N PHE A 6 -0.41 14.03 7.49
CA PHE A 6 -1.37 13.85 8.57
C PHE A 6 -1.31 15.12 9.40
N SER A 7 -2.33 15.99 9.29
CA SER A 7 -2.54 17.25 10.04
C SER A 7 -1.29 17.82 10.73
N PRO A 8 -0.76 18.99 10.30
CA PRO A 8 0.54 19.46 10.77
C PRO A 8 0.74 19.41 12.28
N TYR A 9 -0.29 19.56 13.14
CA TYR A 9 -0.04 19.62 14.59
C TYR A 9 -1.06 19.01 15.58
N ALA A 10 -2.14 18.29 15.20
CA ALA A 10 -3.01 17.73 16.26
C ALA A 10 -3.75 16.44 15.94
N ILE A 11 -4.31 16.26 14.74
CA ILE A 11 -5.29 15.17 14.52
C ILE A 11 -4.62 13.81 14.64
N SER A 12 -3.41 13.64 14.09
CA SER A 12 -2.68 12.37 14.20
C SER A 12 -2.36 11.99 15.65
N PHE A 13 -2.13 12.96 16.53
CA PHE A 13 -1.87 12.70 17.95
C PHE A 13 -3.14 12.28 18.70
N LEU A 14 -4.26 12.96 18.42
CA LEU A 14 -5.55 12.73 19.05
C LEU A 14 -6.25 11.46 18.53
N SER A 15 -5.98 11.04 17.30
CA SER A 15 -6.56 9.82 16.72
C SER A 15 -5.88 8.57 17.25
N ASP A 16 -6.64 7.57 17.65
CA ASP A 16 -6.11 6.24 17.92
C ASP A 16 -5.79 5.51 16.62
N ASP A 17 -6.71 5.60 15.66
CA ASP A 17 -6.62 4.93 14.36
C ASP A 17 -6.70 5.93 13.20
N ILE A 18 -5.92 5.68 12.16
CA ILE A 18 -5.91 6.47 10.93
C ILE A 18 -5.99 5.50 9.76
N ILE A 19 -7.08 5.57 9.02
CA ILE A 19 -7.29 4.84 7.76
C ILE A 19 -7.28 5.87 6.64
N ARG A 20 -6.54 5.57 5.58
CA ARG A 20 -6.45 6.44 4.42
C ARG A 20 -7.06 5.76 3.21
N LEU A 21 -8.01 6.45 2.61
CA LEU A 21 -8.58 6.16 1.29
C LEU A 21 -7.99 7.14 0.29
N ARG A 22 -7.55 6.66 -0.87
CA ARG A 22 -7.08 7.53 -1.93
C ARG A 22 -7.22 6.90 -3.30
N TYR A 23 -7.19 7.75 -4.31
CA TYR A 23 -7.01 7.34 -5.70
C TYR A 23 -5.52 7.18 -6.04
N VAL A 24 -5.25 6.23 -6.93
CA VAL A 24 -4.00 6.06 -7.68
C VAL A 24 -4.34 5.82 -9.14
N GLU A 25 -3.54 6.34 -10.06
CA GLU A 25 -3.72 6.08 -11.50
C GLU A 25 -2.78 4.96 -11.93
N ILE A 26 -3.33 3.85 -12.43
CA ILE A 26 -2.56 2.71 -12.93
C ILE A 26 -3.07 2.38 -14.33
N ALA A 27 -2.17 2.38 -15.32
CA ALA A 27 -2.51 2.07 -16.72
C ALA A 27 -3.69 2.91 -17.28
N GLY A 28 -3.78 4.19 -16.89
CA GLY A 28 -4.86 5.09 -17.31
C GLY A 28 -6.21 4.88 -16.59
N GLU A 29 -6.24 4.00 -15.58
CA GLU A 29 -7.42 3.72 -14.77
C GLU A 29 -7.25 4.31 -13.36
N LEU A 30 -8.27 5.02 -12.87
CA LEU A 30 -8.32 5.47 -11.49
C LEU A 30 -8.74 4.31 -10.58
N ARG A 31 -7.83 3.91 -9.70
CA ARG A 31 -8.06 2.84 -8.72
C ARG A 31 -8.13 3.39 -7.31
N ASN A 32 -9.06 2.83 -6.55
CA ASN A 32 -9.30 3.14 -5.15
C ASN A 32 -8.43 2.26 -4.27
N VAL A 33 -7.60 2.87 -3.42
CA VAL A 33 -6.76 2.13 -2.46
C VAL A 33 -6.97 2.58 -1.03
N LEU A 34 -6.92 1.61 -0.13
CA LEU A 34 -7.06 1.74 1.31
C LEU A 34 -5.76 1.29 1.99
N MET A 35 -5.36 2.02 3.03
CA MET A 35 -4.28 1.60 3.93
C MET A 35 -4.58 2.02 5.36
N VAL A 36 -4.21 1.17 6.32
CA VAL A 36 -4.20 1.56 7.73
C VAL A 36 -2.85 2.18 8.03
N VAL A 37 -2.85 3.46 8.39
CA VAL A 37 -1.65 4.26 8.68
C VAL A 37 -1.24 4.08 10.13
N LYS A 38 -2.23 4.15 11.03
CA LYS A 38 -2.03 4.11 12.48
C LYS A 38 -3.13 3.26 13.08
N MET A 39 -2.77 2.45 14.07
CA MET A 39 -3.72 1.79 14.96
C MET A 39 -3.11 1.71 16.35
N ARG A 40 -3.80 2.23 17.37
CA ARG A 40 -3.38 2.08 18.78
C ARG A 40 -4.05 0.85 19.39
N GLY A 41 -3.34 0.20 20.30
CA GLY A 41 -3.88 -0.97 21.01
C GLY A 41 -3.91 -2.28 20.21
N GLY A 42 -3.37 -2.31 18.98
CA GLY A 42 -3.36 -3.52 18.16
C GLY A 42 -2.38 -3.49 16.99
N LYS A 43 -2.16 -4.67 16.40
CA LYS A 43 -1.48 -4.79 15.11
C LYS A 43 -2.48 -4.45 14.01
N HIS A 44 -2.00 -3.80 12.95
CA HIS A 44 -2.78 -3.56 11.75
C HIS A 44 -2.05 -4.06 10.50
N SER A 45 -2.82 -4.32 9.45
CA SER A 45 -2.25 -4.67 8.14
C SER A 45 -1.33 -3.58 7.63
N LYS A 46 -0.19 -3.98 7.07
CA LYS A 46 0.79 -3.10 6.41
C LYS A 46 0.61 -3.09 4.89
N GLU A 47 -0.46 -3.72 4.41
CA GLU A 47 -0.76 -3.83 3.00
C GLU A 47 -1.58 -2.62 2.53
N ILE A 48 -1.32 -2.22 1.29
CA ILE A 48 -2.17 -1.30 0.55
C ILE A 48 -3.09 -2.17 -0.29
N ARG A 49 -4.40 -2.01 -0.11
CA ARG A 49 -5.41 -2.86 -0.74
C ARG A 49 -6.31 -2.05 -1.64
N GLU A 50 -6.74 -2.64 -2.74
CA GLU A 50 -7.81 -2.03 -3.52
C GLU A 50 -9.14 -2.12 -2.75
N TYR A 51 -10.03 -1.17 -2.96
CA TYR A 51 -11.39 -1.24 -2.42
C TYR A 51 -12.40 -0.74 -3.43
N GLU A 52 -13.62 -1.26 -3.33
CA GLU A 52 -14.76 -0.85 -4.15
C GLU A 52 -15.90 -0.39 -3.25
N ILE A 53 -16.67 0.59 -3.73
CA ILE A 53 -17.93 1.01 -3.10
C ILE A 53 -19.06 0.57 -4.02
N THR A 54 -19.85 -0.36 -3.54
CA THR A 54 -21.00 -0.96 -4.25
C THR A 54 -22.30 -0.52 -3.57
N SER A 55 -23.44 -1.01 -4.05
CA SER A 55 -24.74 -0.73 -3.44
C SER A 55 -24.93 -1.34 -2.04
N ASP A 56 -24.15 -2.37 -1.69
CA ASP A 56 -24.17 -3.03 -0.37
C ASP A 56 -23.07 -2.55 0.59
N GLY A 57 -22.14 -1.70 0.13
CA GLY A 57 -21.18 -1.03 1.02
C GLY A 57 -19.74 -0.99 0.48
N LEU A 58 -18.77 -0.96 1.41
CA LEU A 58 -17.34 -0.95 1.10
C LEU A 58 -16.78 -2.39 1.12
N HIS A 59 -16.23 -2.81 -0.02
CA HIS A 59 -15.56 -4.09 -0.17
C HIS A 59 -14.06 -3.89 -0.27
N VAL A 60 -13.30 -4.48 0.65
CA VAL A 60 -11.84 -4.47 0.61
C VAL A 60 -11.37 -5.66 -0.20
N GLY A 61 -10.69 -5.37 -1.31
CA GLY A 61 -10.14 -6.37 -2.20
C GLY A 61 -8.72 -6.82 -1.81
N ASP A 62 -8.01 -7.24 -2.84
CA ASP A 62 -6.67 -7.78 -2.71
C ASP A 62 -5.60 -6.71 -2.47
N ARG A 63 -4.45 -7.18 -2.01
CA ARG A 63 -3.25 -6.36 -1.89
C ARG A 63 -2.79 -5.92 -3.28
N LEU A 64 -2.53 -4.62 -3.42
CA LEU A 64 -1.91 -4.06 -4.61
C LEU A 64 -0.39 -4.28 -4.57
N THR A 65 0.12 -5.07 -5.51
CA THR A 65 1.55 -5.43 -5.63
C THR A 65 2.15 -4.95 -6.95
N GLY A 66 3.48 -4.93 -7.04
CA GLY A 66 4.16 -4.56 -8.30
C GLY A 66 4.31 -3.05 -8.52
N TYR A 67 3.95 -2.22 -7.54
CA TYR A 67 4.07 -0.76 -7.61
C TYR A 67 4.73 -0.18 -6.36
N THR A 68 5.53 0.87 -6.52
CA THR A 68 5.93 1.81 -5.46
C THR A 68 5.20 3.14 -5.64
N GLY A 69 5.25 4.04 -4.67
CA GLY A 69 4.59 5.36 -4.79
C GLY A 69 3.07 5.34 -4.59
N LEU A 70 2.49 4.20 -4.18
CA LEU A 70 1.07 4.09 -3.85
C LEU A 70 0.67 5.04 -2.71
N ILE A 71 1.56 5.25 -1.73
CA ILE A 71 1.33 6.18 -0.62
C ILE A 71 1.34 7.63 -1.10
N THR A 72 2.14 8.01 -2.09
CA THR A 72 2.18 9.40 -2.60
C THR A 72 1.07 9.66 -3.63
N GLY A 73 0.56 8.60 -4.27
CA GLY A 73 -0.51 8.68 -5.27
C GLY A 73 -0.04 8.59 -6.70
N VAL A 74 1.28 8.56 -6.88
CA VAL A 74 1.94 8.54 -8.17
C VAL A 74 2.65 7.20 -8.26
N PRO A 75 1.91 6.12 -8.56
CA PRO A 75 2.48 4.79 -8.60
C PRO A 75 3.51 4.67 -9.71
N LYS A 76 4.57 3.90 -9.45
CA LYS A 76 5.57 3.50 -10.43
C LYS A 76 5.68 1.99 -10.41
N PRO A 77 5.64 1.29 -11.56
CA PRO A 77 5.91 -0.14 -11.61
C PRO A 77 7.25 -0.46 -10.95
N LEU A 78 7.29 -1.55 -10.19
CA LEU A 78 8.54 -2.12 -9.71
C LEU A 78 9.22 -2.77 -10.92
N THR A 79 10.18 -2.08 -11.51
CA THR A 79 11.06 -2.70 -12.51
C THR A 79 11.85 -3.80 -11.79
N PRO A 80 11.92 -5.03 -12.33
CA PRO A 80 12.84 -6.03 -11.82
C PRO A 80 14.25 -5.42 -11.89
N GLN A 81 14.89 -5.23 -10.74
CA GLN A 81 16.28 -4.82 -10.73
C GLN A 81 17.07 -6.03 -11.26
N ALA A 82 17.84 -5.83 -12.32
CA ALA A 82 18.57 -6.89 -13.04
C ALA A 82 19.71 -7.57 -12.24
N GLY A 83 19.59 -7.67 -10.91
CA GLY A 83 20.59 -8.24 -10.00
C GLY A 83 20.04 -9.22 -8.95
N ASP A 84 18.72 -9.40 -8.83
CA ASP A 84 18.15 -10.27 -7.78
C ASP A 84 18.04 -11.75 -8.21
N GLY A 85 18.45 -12.08 -9.45
CA GLY A 85 18.49 -13.45 -9.96
C GLY A 85 19.63 -14.31 -9.41
N GLU A 86 20.65 -13.72 -8.78
CA GLU A 86 21.81 -14.48 -8.28
C GLU A 86 21.60 -15.04 -6.86
N LYS A 87 20.67 -14.49 -6.08
CA LYS A 87 20.40 -14.96 -4.70
C LYS A 87 19.40 -16.12 -4.60
N ALA A 88 18.60 -16.37 -5.64
CA ALA A 88 17.65 -17.49 -5.65
C ALA A 88 18.36 -18.85 -5.88
N VAL A 89 19.42 -18.89 -6.69
CA VAL A 89 20.12 -20.14 -7.01
C VAL A 89 20.98 -20.63 -5.84
N ALA A 90 21.53 -19.73 -5.03
CA ALA A 90 22.35 -20.10 -3.87
C ALA A 90 21.57 -20.80 -2.74
N ALA A 91 20.25 -20.58 -2.64
CA ALA A 91 19.42 -21.19 -1.61
C ALA A 91 19.00 -22.64 -1.92
N GLU A 92 19.09 -23.07 -3.18
CA GLU A 92 18.71 -24.43 -3.59
C GLU A 92 19.89 -25.42 -3.60
N VAL A 93 21.14 -24.93 -3.66
CA VAL A 93 22.34 -25.79 -3.69
C VAL A 93 22.73 -26.33 -2.30
N HIS A 94 22.28 -25.72 -1.20
CA HIS A 94 22.64 -26.15 0.16
C HIS A 94 21.75 -27.27 0.73
N LYS A 95 20.89 -27.88 -0.10
CA LYS A 95 20.08 -29.03 0.25
C LYS A 95 20.62 -30.29 -0.46
N LYS A 96 21.89 -30.62 -0.21
CA LYS A 96 22.45 -31.94 -0.51
C LYS A 96 23.44 -32.36 0.55
#